data_AF-A0A166VM60-F1
#
_entry.id   AF-A0A166VM60-F1
#
_cell.length_a   1.000
_cell.length_b   1.000
_cell.length_c   1.000
_cell.angle_alpha   90.00
_cell.angle_beta   90.00
_cell.angle_gamma   90.00
#
_symmetry.space_group_name_H-M   'P 1'
#
loop_
_entity.id
_entity.type
_entity.pdbx_description
1 polymer ?
#
loop_
_entity_poly.entity_id
_entity_poly.type
_entity_poly.pdbx_seq_one_letter_code
_entity_poly.pdbx_strand_id
1 'polypeptide(L)'
;MAIGRDVYLDSRLQLQKLERLKVSSSSSPCLGAGVADQRAIERLLSSLMTDAGVFGWAASLLPADLPLLQDPVFAKDREDYSGIRRTAERDARTRPTALREVALVFDLLETTLLADDRDWILKTPQPSLADIEAVWPLHWLVSIPSALPTEKFSSAVYPKVYAWIQRFDETVRAAKKKMGQKPLVLSGEEASRMLVGSAYHEPSSEIEVDETDFEVRSLGLKRGDRITVGPTDFGSSGRDEGVLVGMTAQEVVYETRGEDGVVRVHAPRHGFRIRKGRTGVELKL
;
A
#
# COMPACT_ATOMS: atom_id res chain seq x y z
N MET A 1 -0.86 4.51 8.28
CA MET A 1 -1.74 5.67 8.58
C MET A 1 -2.19 5.54 10.02
N ALA A 2 -2.45 6.62 10.75
CA ALA A 2 -3.03 6.52 12.09
C ALA A 2 -4.13 7.57 12.31
N ILE A 3 -5.20 7.19 13.01
CA ILE A 3 -6.32 8.07 13.38
C ILE A 3 -6.65 7.78 14.85
N GLY A 4 -6.50 8.78 15.72
CA GLY A 4 -6.61 8.55 17.17
C GLY A 4 -5.56 7.54 17.62
N ARG A 5 -5.97 6.52 18.38
CA ARG A 5 -5.09 5.42 18.84
C ARG A 5 -5.09 4.20 17.90
N ASP A 6 -5.67 4.32 16.71
CA ASP A 6 -5.73 3.26 15.70
C ASP A 6 -4.68 3.46 14.60
N VAL A 7 -3.88 2.43 14.36
CA VAL A 7 -2.81 2.40 13.35
C VAL A 7 -3.20 1.41 12.25
N TYR A 8 -3.29 1.88 11.02
CA TYR A 8 -3.67 1.10 9.84
C TYR A 8 -2.44 0.82 8.99
N LEU A 9 -2.10 -0.47 8.86
CA LEU A 9 -1.04 -0.97 7.99
C LEU A 9 -1.57 -1.20 6.58
N ASP A 10 -0.68 -1.09 5.59
CA ASP A 10 -0.94 -1.36 4.17
C ASP A 10 -1.89 -0.37 3.46
N SER A 11 -1.50 0.14 2.30
CA SER A 11 -2.28 1.14 1.56
C SER A 11 -3.65 0.60 1.13
N ARG A 12 -3.80 -0.71 0.88
CA ARG A 12 -5.09 -1.32 0.50
C ARG A 12 -6.13 -1.18 1.62
N LEU A 13 -5.69 -1.29 2.87
CA LEU A 13 -6.57 -1.06 4.03
C LEU A 13 -6.74 0.44 4.29
N GLN A 14 -5.66 1.22 4.22
CA GLN A 14 -5.70 2.66 4.47
C GLN A 14 -6.67 3.38 3.52
N LEU A 15 -6.63 3.10 2.22
CA LEU A 15 -7.54 3.66 1.23
C LEU A 15 -8.99 3.31 1.56
N GLN A 16 -9.28 2.04 1.90
CA GLN A 16 -10.63 1.65 2.31
C GLN A 16 -11.13 2.37 3.57
N LYS A 17 -10.25 2.61 4.54
CA LYS A 17 -10.60 3.35 5.77
C LYS A 17 -10.84 4.83 5.47
N LEU A 18 -10.04 5.44 4.58
CA LEU A 18 -10.24 6.81 4.10
C LEU A 18 -11.56 6.98 3.34
N GLU A 19 -11.93 6.03 2.48
CA GLU A 19 -13.19 6.06 1.73
C GLU A 19 -14.45 5.97 2.62
N ARG A 20 -14.32 5.35 3.80
CA ARG A 20 -15.38 5.27 4.81
C ARG A 20 -15.34 6.43 5.82
N LEU A 21 -14.26 7.21 5.82
CA LEU A 21 -14.07 8.27 6.81
C LEU A 21 -15.06 9.40 6.56
N LYS A 22 -15.96 9.62 7.52
CA LYS A 22 -16.89 10.74 7.49
C LYS A 22 -16.15 12.02 7.88
N VAL A 23 -15.62 12.72 6.89
CA VAL A 23 -15.02 14.05 7.11
C VAL A 23 -16.14 15.09 7.21
N SER A 24 -16.05 15.98 8.20
CA SER A 24 -17.11 16.96 8.52
C SER A 24 -17.39 17.98 7.41
N SER A 25 -16.52 18.09 6.40
CA SER A 25 -16.76 18.89 5.21
C SER A 25 -17.41 18.03 4.12
N SER A 26 -18.62 18.41 3.74
CA SER A 26 -19.40 17.87 2.61
C SER A 26 -18.74 18.01 1.22
N SER A 27 -17.44 18.32 1.15
CA SER A 27 -16.71 18.72 -0.04
C SER A 27 -15.62 17.73 -0.49
N SER A 28 -15.34 16.68 0.27
CA SER A 28 -14.39 15.63 -0.14
C SER A 28 -15.17 14.45 -0.72
N PRO A 29 -15.23 14.29 -2.06
CA PRO A 29 -15.94 13.17 -2.65
C PRO A 29 -15.23 11.85 -2.33
N CYS A 30 -16.02 10.81 -2.07
CA CYS A 30 -15.58 9.41 -2.15
C CYS A 30 -15.00 9.16 -3.54
N LEU A 31 -13.79 8.62 -3.63
CA LEU A 31 -13.10 8.39 -4.91
C LEU A 31 -13.41 7.01 -5.49
N GLY A 32 -13.96 6.10 -4.68
CA GLY A 32 -14.30 4.75 -5.03
C GLY A 32 -15.58 4.65 -5.84
N ALA A 33 -15.66 3.58 -6.63
CA ALA A 33 -16.74 3.37 -7.57
C ALA A 33 -18.10 3.07 -6.92
N GLY A 34 -19.13 3.74 -7.43
CA GLY A 34 -20.53 3.56 -6.99
C GLY A 34 -21.20 2.29 -7.52
N VAL A 35 -20.72 1.72 -8.64
CA VAL A 35 -21.33 0.55 -9.30
C VAL A 35 -20.41 -0.68 -9.33
N ALA A 36 -20.99 -1.87 -9.44
CA ALA A 36 -20.28 -3.14 -9.24
C ALA A 36 -19.11 -3.37 -10.22
N ASP A 37 -19.34 -3.16 -11.52
CA ASP A 37 -18.33 -3.42 -12.55
C ASP A 37 -17.13 -2.48 -12.41
N GLN A 38 -17.37 -1.22 -12.04
CA GLN A 38 -16.31 -0.25 -11.79
C GLN A 38 -15.51 -0.59 -10.54
N ARG A 39 -16.17 -1.05 -9.46
CA ARG A 39 -15.46 -1.58 -8.27
C ARG A 39 -14.63 -2.81 -8.60
N ALA A 40 -15.09 -3.66 -9.53
CA ALA A 40 -14.30 -4.80 -9.99
C ALA A 40 -13.02 -4.33 -10.70
N ILE A 41 -13.13 -3.31 -11.56
CA ILE A 41 -11.96 -2.69 -12.21
C ILE A 41 -10.97 -2.14 -11.19
N GLU A 42 -11.43 -1.37 -10.19
CA GLU A 42 -10.59 -0.84 -9.10
C GLU A 42 -9.80 -1.96 -8.39
N ARG A 43 -10.49 -3.04 -7.99
CA ARG A 43 -9.87 -4.15 -7.28
C ARG A 43 -8.88 -4.92 -8.16
N LEU A 44 -9.22 -5.14 -9.43
CA LEU A 44 -8.33 -5.82 -10.37
C LEU A 44 -7.06 -4.99 -10.64
N LEU A 45 -7.17 -3.67 -10.72
CA LEU A 45 -6.02 -2.79 -10.87
C LEU A 45 -5.15 -2.78 -9.61
N SER A 46 -5.75 -2.74 -8.42
CA SER A 46 -5.02 -2.86 -7.15
C SER A 46 -4.23 -4.17 -7.07
N SER A 47 -4.88 -5.30 -7.41
CA SER A 47 -4.22 -6.61 -7.46
C SER A 47 -3.18 -6.72 -8.57
N LEU A 48 -3.40 -6.10 -9.73
CA LEU A 48 -2.40 -6.07 -10.80
C LEU A 48 -1.12 -5.36 -10.34
N MET A 49 -1.26 -4.18 -9.74
CA MET A 49 -0.10 -3.37 -9.35
C MET A 49 0.62 -3.94 -8.13
N THR A 50 -0.14 -4.48 -7.16
CA THR A 50 0.40 -4.98 -5.89
C THR A 50 0.76 -6.47 -5.95
N ASP A 51 -0.18 -7.33 -6.33
CA ASP A 51 -0.06 -8.78 -6.16
C ASP A 51 0.53 -9.48 -7.40
N ALA A 52 0.19 -9.02 -8.61
CA ALA A 52 0.65 -9.64 -9.86
C ALA A 52 2.11 -9.28 -10.23
N GLY A 53 2.81 -8.53 -9.38
CA GLY A 53 4.24 -8.30 -9.47
C GLY A 53 4.67 -7.10 -10.31
N VAL A 54 3.76 -6.26 -10.80
CA VAL A 54 4.11 -5.05 -11.58
C VAL A 54 5.06 -4.15 -10.80
N PHE A 55 4.82 -3.92 -9.51
CA PHE A 55 5.75 -3.19 -8.67
C PHE A 55 7.14 -3.85 -8.60
N GLY A 56 7.21 -5.17 -8.45
CA GLY A 56 8.48 -5.91 -8.43
C GLY A 56 9.27 -5.77 -9.73
N TRP A 57 8.59 -5.78 -10.87
CA TRP A 57 9.21 -5.51 -12.17
C TRP A 57 9.69 -4.06 -12.29
N ALA A 58 8.87 -3.08 -11.89
CA ALA A 58 9.27 -1.68 -11.86
C ALA A 58 10.49 -1.45 -10.96
N ALA A 59 10.53 -2.03 -9.77
CA ALA A 59 11.68 -1.95 -8.85
C ALA A 59 12.94 -2.61 -9.44
N SER A 60 12.80 -3.67 -10.24
CA SER A 60 13.93 -4.32 -10.93
C SER A 60 14.51 -3.46 -12.06
N LEU A 61 13.81 -2.42 -12.51
CA LEU A 61 14.26 -1.48 -13.54
C LEU A 61 15.00 -0.26 -12.99
N LEU A 62 15.07 -0.11 -11.65
CA LEU A 62 15.85 0.96 -11.03
C LEU A 62 17.30 0.97 -11.55
N PRO A 63 17.81 2.13 -11.98
CA PRO A 63 19.19 2.26 -12.43
C PRO A 63 20.16 1.88 -11.33
N ALA A 64 21.16 1.07 -11.65
CA ALA A 64 22.15 0.63 -10.66
C ALA A 64 22.96 1.82 -10.11
N ASP A 65 23.14 2.89 -10.89
CA ASP A 65 23.85 4.11 -10.54
C ASP A 65 23.00 5.12 -9.76
N LEU A 66 21.75 4.78 -9.40
CA LEU A 66 20.93 5.63 -8.55
C LEU A 66 21.64 5.86 -7.20
N PRO A 67 21.89 7.12 -6.77
CA PRO A 67 22.70 7.39 -5.58
C PRO A 67 22.24 6.65 -4.31
N LEU A 68 20.92 6.51 -4.14
CA LEU A 68 20.33 5.80 -3.01
C LEU A 68 20.68 4.30 -2.99
N LEU A 69 20.82 3.66 -4.16
CA LEU A 69 21.20 2.24 -4.26
C LEU A 69 22.70 2.00 -4.06
N GLN A 70 23.51 3.07 -4.12
CA GLN A 70 24.95 3.01 -3.85
C GLN A 70 25.27 3.22 -2.35
N ASP A 71 24.29 3.66 -1.55
CA ASP A 71 24.43 3.70 -0.10
C ASP A 71 24.40 2.26 0.46
N PRO A 72 25.49 1.79 1.11
CA PRO A 72 25.56 0.43 1.61
C PRO A 72 24.54 0.11 2.71
N VAL A 73 24.12 1.12 3.49
CA VAL A 73 23.08 0.93 4.53
C VAL A 73 21.74 0.70 3.86
N PHE A 74 21.40 1.52 2.86
CA PHE A 74 20.17 1.36 2.11
C PHE A 74 20.15 0.07 1.30
N ALA A 75 21.24 -0.26 0.62
CA ALA A 75 21.34 -1.48 -0.17
C ALA A 75 21.15 -2.74 0.69
N LYS A 76 21.78 -2.77 1.87
CA LYS A 76 21.61 -3.87 2.82
C LYS A 76 20.18 -3.95 3.37
N ASP A 77 19.59 -2.83 3.75
CA ASP A 77 18.19 -2.78 4.18
C ASP A 77 17.25 -3.34 3.10
N ARG A 78 17.46 -2.98 1.83
CA ARG A 78 16.65 -3.52 0.72
C ARG A 78 16.92 -4.99 0.43
N GLU A 79 18.15 -5.47 0.63
CA GLU A 79 18.48 -6.90 0.56
C GLU A 79 17.74 -7.68 1.64
N ASP A 80 17.80 -7.20 2.89
CA ASP A 80 17.11 -7.82 4.05
C ASP A 80 15.58 -7.77 3.89
N TYR A 81 15.05 -6.65 3.36
CA TYR A 81 13.63 -6.46 3.11
C TYR A 81 13.12 -7.36 1.97
N SER A 82 13.83 -7.41 0.84
CA SER A 82 13.37 -8.19 -0.33
C SER A 82 13.78 -9.66 -0.31
N GLY A 83 14.72 -10.03 0.57
CA GLY A 83 15.39 -11.34 0.56
C GLY A 83 16.28 -11.55 -0.67
N ILE A 84 16.60 -10.47 -1.39
CA ILE A 84 17.22 -10.51 -2.70
C ILE A 84 18.42 -9.56 -2.72
N ARG A 85 19.60 -10.15 -2.93
CA ARG A 85 20.82 -9.37 -3.20
C ARG A 85 20.83 -8.85 -4.64
N ARG A 86 20.98 -7.54 -4.81
CA ARG A 86 21.21 -6.92 -6.12
C ARG A 86 22.68 -7.00 -6.50
N THR A 87 22.95 -7.40 -7.74
CA THR A 87 24.29 -7.34 -8.36
C THR A 87 24.14 -6.88 -9.79
N ALA A 88 25.20 -6.28 -10.36
CA ALA A 88 25.17 -5.80 -11.74
C ALA A 88 24.80 -6.93 -12.73
N GLU A 89 25.29 -8.15 -12.50
CA GLU A 89 25.00 -9.31 -13.35
C GLU A 89 23.54 -9.75 -13.22
N ARG A 90 22.99 -9.76 -11.99
CA ARG A 90 21.59 -10.13 -11.76
C ARG A 90 20.65 -9.10 -12.37
N ASP A 91 20.95 -7.82 -12.19
CA ASP A 91 20.17 -6.72 -12.73
C ASP A 91 20.21 -6.75 -14.26
N ALA A 92 21.38 -6.95 -14.87
CA ALA A 92 21.53 -7.10 -16.32
C ALA A 92 20.72 -8.29 -16.88
N ARG A 93 20.69 -9.43 -16.16
CA ARG A 93 19.87 -10.59 -16.56
C ARG A 93 18.36 -10.35 -16.40
N THR A 94 17.95 -9.60 -15.39
CA THR A 94 16.53 -9.39 -15.06
C THR A 94 15.91 -8.29 -15.92
N ARG A 95 16.70 -7.27 -16.28
CA ARG A 95 16.23 -6.06 -16.97
C ARG A 95 15.44 -6.33 -18.25
N PRO A 96 15.85 -7.20 -19.19
CA PRO A 96 15.07 -7.46 -20.41
C PRO A 96 13.67 -8.00 -20.12
N THR A 97 13.55 -8.93 -19.16
CA THR A 97 12.25 -9.47 -18.73
C THR A 97 11.42 -8.39 -18.07
N ALA A 98 11.99 -7.63 -17.13
CA ALA A 98 11.28 -6.56 -16.44
C ALA A 98 10.76 -5.48 -17.42
N LEU A 99 11.54 -5.12 -18.45
CA LEU A 99 11.11 -4.21 -19.51
C LEU A 99 9.92 -4.77 -20.30
N ARG A 100 9.94 -6.06 -20.65
CA ARG A 100 8.80 -6.72 -21.32
C ARG A 100 7.56 -6.69 -20.44
N GLU A 101 7.66 -7.07 -19.17
CA GLU A 101 6.52 -7.12 -18.26
C GLU A 101 5.91 -5.72 -18.03
N VAL A 102 6.75 -4.69 -17.88
CA VAL A 102 6.26 -3.31 -17.78
C VAL A 102 5.65 -2.85 -19.11
N ALA A 103 6.22 -3.20 -20.26
CA ALA A 103 5.63 -2.87 -21.56
C ALA A 103 4.21 -3.45 -21.72
N LEU A 104 3.95 -4.68 -21.26
CA LEU A 104 2.61 -5.27 -21.28
C LEU A 104 1.58 -4.45 -20.49
N VAL A 105 1.99 -3.83 -19.38
CA VAL A 105 1.12 -2.94 -18.59
C VAL A 105 0.86 -1.63 -19.32
N PHE A 106 1.89 -1.04 -19.94
CA PHE A 106 1.71 0.15 -20.78
C PHE A 106 0.79 -0.15 -21.97
N ASP A 107 0.97 -1.28 -22.65
CA ASP A 107 0.12 -1.74 -23.75
C ASP A 107 -1.34 -1.92 -23.31
N LEU A 108 -1.56 -2.59 -22.17
CA LEU A 108 -2.90 -2.76 -21.59
C LEU A 108 -3.59 -1.40 -21.37
N LEU A 109 -2.88 -0.43 -20.79
CA LEU A 109 -3.44 0.89 -20.53
C LEU A 109 -3.68 1.66 -21.84
N GLU A 110 -2.69 1.73 -22.72
CA GLU A 110 -2.71 2.51 -23.97
C GLU A 110 -3.79 1.99 -24.95
N THR A 111 -3.90 0.67 -25.09
CA THR A 111 -4.70 0.02 -26.14
C THR A 111 -6.04 -0.50 -25.65
N THR A 112 -6.25 -0.58 -24.33
CA THR A 112 -7.53 -1.06 -23.75
C THR A 112 -8.17 -0.03 -22.84
N LEU A 113 -7.58 0.29 -21.69
CA LEU A 113 -8.26 1.11 -20.68
C LEU A 113 -8.41 2.58 -21.08
N LEU A 114 -7.41 3.15 -21.75
CA LEU A 114 -7.38 4.53 -22.24
C LEU A 114 -7.67 4.63 -23.74
N ALA A 115 -8.05 3.51 -24.39
CA ALA A 115 -8.14 3.40 -25.84
C ALA A 115 -9.07 4.43 -26.48
N ASP A 116 -10.12 4.84 -25.77
CA ASP A 116 -11.16 5.78 -26.18
C ASP A 116 -10.91 7.23 -25.73
N ASP A 117 -9.65 7.58 -25.47
CA ASP A 117 -9.20 8.94 -25.13
C ASP A 117 -9.89 9.52 -23.88
N ARG A 118 -10.34 8.64 -22.97
CA ARG A 118 -10.87 9.06 -21.67
C ARG A 118 -9.79 9.72 -20.82
N ASP A 119 -10.18 10.71 -20.03
CA ASP A 119 -9.27 11.38 -19.10
C ASP A 119 -8.93 10.53 -17.87
N TRP A 120 -9.88 9.72 -17.39
CA TRP A 120 -9.76 8.92 -16.18
C TRP A 120 -10.33 7.52 -16.40
N ILE A 121 -9.77 6.50 -15.74
CA ILE A 121 -10.03 5.08 -16.02
C ILE A 121 -11.52 4.74 -16.02
N LEU A 122 -12.28 5.28 -15.06
CA LEU A 122 -13.72 5.00 -14.91
C LEU A 122 -14.64 6.00 -15.62
N LYS A 123 -14.11 6.87 -16.49
CA LYS A 123 -14.85 7.94 -17.18
C LYS A 123 -15.56 8.91 -16.22
N THR A 124 -14.97 9.13 -15.05
CA THR A 124 -15.42 10.10 -14.05
C THR A 124 -14.92 11.50 -14.41
N PRO A 125 -15.54 12.60 -13.89
CA PRO A 125 -15.04 13.96 -14.11
C PRO A 125 -13.70 14.28 -13.45
N GLN A 126 -13.26 13.46 -12.50
CA GLN A 126 -12.06 13.61 -11.67
C GLN A 126 -11.41 12.23 -11.48
N PRO A 127 -10.12 12.13 -11.11
CA PRO A 127 -9.50 10.83 -10.85
C PRO A 127 -10.27 10.08 -9.76
N SER A 128 -10.39 8.78 -9.95
CA SER A 128 -11.03 7.85 -9.04
C SER A 128 -10.00 6.99 -8.31
N LEU A 129 -10.47 6.13 -7.42
CA LEU A 129 -9.60 5.14 -6.78
C LEU A 129 -8.96 4.20 -7.83
N ALA A 130 -9.63 3.92 -8.95
CA ALA A 130 -9.05 3.14 -10.04
C ALA A 130 -7.77 3.79 -10.60
N ASP A 131 -7.78 5.12 -10.74
CA ASP A 131 -6.62 5.87 -11.21
C ASP A 131 -5.47 5.80 -10.20
N ILE A 132 -5.76 5.97 -8.90
CA ILE A 132 -4.77 5.86 -7.82
C ILE A 132 -4.13 4.47 -7.78
N GLU A 133 -4.96 3.41 -7.83
CA GLU A 133 -4.51 2.02 -7.76
C GLU A 133 -3.66 1.64 -8.97
N ALA A 134 -3.96 2.18 -10.17
CA ALA A 134 -3.22 1.86 -11.39
C ALA A 134 -1.95 2.68 -11.57
N VAL A 135 -1.96 3.97 -11.24
CA VAL A 135 -0.94 4.91 -11.73
C VAL A 135 0.40 4.79 -11.00
N TRP A 136 0.40 4.40 -9.73
CA TRP A 136 1.53 4.67 -8.83
C TRP A 136 2.86 4.02 -9.23
N PRO A 137 2.96 2.75 -9.72
CA PRO A 137 4.25 2.18 -10.11
C PRO A 137 4.78 2.84 -11.38
N LEU A 138 3.87 3.18 -12.30
CA LEU A 138 4.24 3.79 -13.58
C LEU A 138 4.65 5.25 -13.39
N HIS A 139 3.87 6.03 -12.64
CA HIS A 139 4.21 7.40 -12.26
C HIS A 139 5.56 7.48 -11.54
N TRP A 140 5.83 6.55 -10.61
CA TRP A 140 7.13 6.44 -9.96
C TRP A 140 8.24 6.15 -10.97
N LEU A 141 8.06 5.15 -11.82
CA LEU A 141 9.09 4.68 -12.75
C LEU A 141 9.43 5.70 -13.84
N VAL A 142 8.44 6.37 -14.44
CA VAL A 142 8.67 7.40 -15.46
C VAL A 142 9.34 8.65 -14.90
N SER A 143 9.24 8.87 -13.59
CA SER A 143 9.86 10.01 -12.89
C SER A 143 11.32 9.77 -12.54
N ILE A 144 11.84 8.55 -12.72
CA ILE A 144 13.24 8.19 -12.44
C ILE A 144 14.06 8.28 -13.72
N PRO A 145 15.06 9.19 -13.81
CA PRO A 145 15.95 9.27 -14.95
C PRO A 145 16.60 7.91 -15.25
N SER A 146 16.69 7.55 -16.53
CA SER A 146 17.32 6.32 -17.04
C SER A 146 16.68 5.00 -16.61
N ALA A 147 15.56 5.01 -15.86
CA ALA A 147 14.87 3.77 -15.50
C ALA A 147 14.30 3.07 -16.72
N LEU A 148 13.70 3.84 -17.64
CA LEU A 148 13.09 3.35 -18.87
C LEU A 148 13.83 3.85 -20.13
N PRO A 149 14.03 2.99 -21.15
CA PRO A 149 14.56 3.40 -22.45
C PRO A 149 13.55 4.27 -23.21
N THR A 150 13.89 5.53 -23.46
CA THR A 150 12.99 6.54 -24.06
C THR A 150 12.50 6.20 -25.46
N GLU A 151 13.27 5.41 -26.21
CA GLU A 151 12.93 4.93 -27.54
C GLU A 151 11.79 3.90 -27.53
N LYS A 152 11.51 3.29 -26.37
CA LYS A 152 10.38 2.36 -26.18
C LYS A 152 9.34 2.87 -25.18
N PHE A 153 9.70 3.79 -24.30
CA PHE A 153 8.82 4.36 -23.29
C PHE A 153 8.89 5.88 -23.36
N SER A 154 7.99 6.46 -24.15
CA SER A 154 7.84 7.91 -24.29
C SER A 154 6.42 8.25 -24.72
N SER A 155 6.07 9.53 -24.66
CA SER A 155 4.80 10.05 -25.20
C SER A 155 4.62 9.83 -26.70
N ALA A 156 5.70 9.54 -27.45
CA ALA A 156 5.59 9.15 -28.86
C ALA A 156 5.14 7.69 -29.04
N VAL A 157 5.42 6.82 -28.06
CA VAL A 157 5.07 5.40 -28.10
C VAL A 157 3.77 5.11 -27.35
N TYR A 158 3.59 5.71 -26.17
CA TYR A 158 2.40 5.57 -25.33
C TYR A 158 1.77 6.94 -25.01
N PRO A 159 1.26 7.67 -26.03
CA PRO A 159 0.75 9.03 -25.84
C PRO A 159 -0.35 9.12 -24.78
N LYS A 160 -1.25 8.14 -24.70
CA LYS A 160 -2.39 8.18 -23.77
C LYS A 160 -1.94 7.91 -22.34
N VAL A 161 -1.06 6.94 -22.13
CA VAL A 161 -0.51 6.64 -20.79
C VAL A 161 0.29 7.82 -20.24
N TYR A 162 1.17 8.43 -21.04
CA TYR A 162 1.95 9.58 -20.59
C TYR A 162 1.08 10.81 -20.32
N ALA A 163 0.07 11.07 -21.17
CA ALA A 163 -0.88 12.15 -20.94
C ALA A 163 -1.71 11.94 -19.65
N TRP A 164 -2.15 10.70 -19.39
CA TRP A 164 -2.87 10.34 -18.16
C TRP A 164 -2.01 10.51 -16.91
N ILE A 165 -0.75 10.04 -16.93
CA ILE A 165 0.20 10.24 -15.81
C ILE A 165 0.43 11.73 -15.55
N GLN A 166 0.64 12.54 -16.60
CA GLN A 166 0.81 13.99 -16.45
C GLN A 166 -0.44 14.64 -15.85
N ARG A 167 -1.63 14.29 -16.35
CA ARG A 167 -2.90 14.80 -15.85
C ARG A 167 -3.11 14.45 -14.37
N PHE A 168 -2.71 13.24 -13.97
CA PHE A 168 -2.75 12.80 -12.58
C PHE A 168 -1.83 13.67 -11.69
N ASP A 169 -0.58 13.89 -12.09
CA ASP A 169 0.37 14.74 -11.34
C ASP A 169 -0.14 16.19 -11.22
N GLU A 170 -0.66 16.77 -12.31
CA GLU A 170 -1.28 18.10 -12.29
C GLU A 170 -2.46 18.19 -11.31
N THR A 171 -3.30 17.16 -11.28
CA THR A 171 -4.43 17.07 -10.36
C THR A 171 -3.98 16.98 -8.90
N VAL A 172 -2.96 16.16 -8.61
CA VAL A 172 -2.36 16.06 -7.27
C VAL A 172 -1.74 17.39 -6.83
N ARG A 173 -1.02 18.09 -7.72
CA ARG A 173 -0.45 19.42 -7.45
C ARG A 173 -1.54 20.45 -7.16
N ALA A 174 -2.63 20.45 -7.94
CA ALA A 174 -3.76 21.33 -7.72
C ALA A 174 -4.46 21.06 -6.38
N ALA A 175 -4.65 19.78 -6.02
CA ALA A 175 -5.21 19.38 -4.73
C ALA A 175 -4.33 19.85 -3.56
N LYS A 176 -3.00 19.64 -3.65
CA LYS A 176 -2.03 20.13 -2.65
C LYS A 176 -2.09 21.65 -2.49
N LYS A 177 -2.23 22.40 -3.58
CA LYS A 177 -2.38 23.86 -3.55
C LYS A 177 -3.70 24.28 -2.88
N LYS A 178 -4.80 23.57 -3.15
CA LYS A 178 -6.13 23.83 -2.59
C LYS A 178 -6.19 23.59 -1.07
N MET A 179 -5.40 22.64 -0.55
CA MET A 179 -5.32 22.42 0.91
C MET A 179 -4.92 23.69 1.67
N GLY A 180 -4.16 24.60 1.06
CA GLY A 180 -3.84 25.93 1.60
C GLY A 180 -2.93 25.95 2.84
N GLN A 181 -2.85 24.85 3.57
CA GLN A 181 -2.00 24.64 4.74
C GLN A 181 -1.17 23.37 4.54
N LYS A 182 0.11 23.47 4.88
CA LYS A 182 0.99 22.30 4.93
C LYS A 182 0.58 21.44 6.13
N PRO A 183 0.54 20.10 5.99
CA PRO A 183 0.37 19.22 7.13
C PRO A 183 1.42 19.52 8.21
N LEU A 184 1.01 19.43 9.47
CA LEU A 184 1.93 19.51 10.60
C LEU A 184 2.95 18.37 10.51
N VAL A 185 4.23 18.70 10.62
CA VAL A 185 5.32 17.71 10.67
C VAL A 185 5.55 17.35 12.14
N LEU A 186 5.55 16.06 12.44
CA LEU A 186 5.75 15.51 13.79
C LEU A 186 6.97 14.60 13.79
N SER A 187 7.72 14.58 14.89
CA SER A 187 8.70 13.54 15.17
C SER A 187 8.01 12.20 15.47
N GLY A 188 8.77 11.10 15.46
CA GLY A 188 8.25 9.78 15.83
C GLY A 188 7.73 9.75 17.28
N GLU A 189 8.46 10.38 18.19
CA GLU A 189 8.12 10.47 19.61
C GLU A 189 6.90 11.37 19.84
N GLU A 190 6.78 12.49 19.11
CA GLU A 190 5.61 13.36 19.16
C GLU A 190 4.36 12.64 18.66
N ALA A 191 4.49 11.92 17.53
CA ALA A 191 3.40 11.11 17.00
C ALA A 191 3.00 10.01 18.00
N SER A 192 3.96 9.26 18.55
CA SER A 192 3.72 8.20 19.52
C SER A 192 2.94 8.69 20.75
N ARG A 193 3.40 9.78 21.39
CA ARG A 193 2.68 10.40 22.52
C ARG A 193 1.28 10.87 22.13
N MET A 194 1.11 11.44 20.95
CA MET A 194 -0.19 11.90 20.47
C MET A 194 -1.17 10.74 20.24
N LEU A 195 -0.70 9.64 19.64
CA LEU A 195 -1.51 8.45 19.40
C LEU A 195 -1.95 7.80 20.72
N VAL A 196 -1.00 7.59 21.65
CA VAL A 196 -1.31 7.02 22.97
C VAL A 196 -2.21 7.95 23.78
N GLY A 197 -2.04 9.27 23.69
CA GLY A 197 -2.90 10.25 24.36
C GLY A 197 -4.31 10.36 23.77
N SER A 198 -4.54 9.84 22.57
CA SER A 198 -5.82 9.93 21.86
C SER A 198 -6.79 8.83 22.25
N ALA A 199 -8.09 9.08 22.01
CA ALA A 199 -9.10 8.03 22.02
C ALA A 199 -8.94 7.10 20.81
N TYR A 200 -9.46 5.87 20.96
CA TYR A 200 -9.69 4.96 19.84
C TYR A 200 -10.67 5.59 18.84
N HIS A 201 -10.34 5.51 17.55
CA HIS A 201 -11.20 5.97 16.47
C HIS A 201 -12.30 4.95 16.17
N GLU A 202 -11.96 3.66 16.10
CA GLU A 202 -12.93 2.59 15.85
C GLU A 202 -13.58 2.10 17.16
N PRO A 203 -14.93 1.98 17.21
CA PRO A 203 -15.60 1.48 18.41
C PRO A 203 -15.21 0.02 18.70
N SER A 204 -14.77 -0.26 19.93
CA SER A 204 -14.39 -1.64 20.32
C SER A 204 -15.54 -2.64 20.22
N SER A 205 -16.79 -2.17 20.25
CA SER A 205 -18.01 -2.99 20.09
C SER A 205 -18.18 -3.55 18.68
N GLU A 206 -17.50 -3.01 17.67
CA GLU A 206 -17.58 -3.46 16.27
C GLU A 206 -16.44 -4.43 15.90
N ILE A 207 -15.53 -4.68 16.85
CA ILE A 207 -14.31 -5.45 16.64
C ILE A 207 -14.48 -6.75 17.40
N GLU A 208 -14.91 -7.81 16.71
CA GLU A 208 -15.04 -9.17 17.24
C GLU A 208 -14.09 -10.15 16.54
N VAL A 209 -13.84 -11.29 17.16
CA VAL A 209 -13.12 -12.40 16.51
C VAL A 209 -14.19 -13.34 15.94
N ASP A 210 -14.29 -13.42 14.62
CA ASP A 210 -15.23 -14.31 13.94
C ASP A 210 -14.81 -15.78 14.14
N GLU A 211 -15.45 -16.45 15.10
CA GLU A 211 -15.19 -17.87 15.39
C GLU A 211 -15.59 -18.83 14.25
N THR A 212 -16.25 -18.32 13.20
CA THR A 212 -16.59 -19.09 12.00
C THR A 212 -15.52 -19.02 10.91
N ASP A 213 -14.58 -18.07 11.00
CA ASP A 213 -13.47 -17.92 10.07
C ASP A 213 -12.56 -19.17 10.05
N PHE A 214 -12.13 -19.57 8.85
CA PHE A 214 -11.35 -20.78 8.64
C PHE A 214 -10.00 -20.77 9.36
N GLU A 215 -9.31 -19.63 9.35
CA GLU A 215 -7.99 -19.50 9.98
C GLU A 215 -8.11 -19.33 11.49
N VAL A 216 -9.14 -18.59 11.97
CA VAL A 216 -9.47 -18.51 13.40
C VAL A 216 -9.69 -19.92 13.96
N ARG A 217 -10.51 -20.74 13.32
CA ARG A 217 -10.76 -22.14 13.73
C ARG A 217 -9.51 -22.99 13.65
N SER A 218 -8.78 -22.94 12.54
CA SER A 218 -7.59 -23.77 12.33
C SER A 218 -6.47 -23.45 13.33
N LEU A 219 -6.33 -22.18 13.74
CA LEU A 219 -5.32 -21.74 14.71
C LEU A 219 -5.86 -21.75 16.15
N GLY A 220 -7.15 -22.02 16.34
CA GLY A 220 -7.83 -21.93 17.63
C GLY A 220 -7.70 -20.54 18.27
N LEU A 221 -7.78 -19.48 17.46
CA LEU A 221 -7.63 -18.10 17.90
C LEU A 221 -8.85 -17.61 18.67
N LYS A 222 -8.60 -16.83 19.72
CA LYS A 222 -9.59 -16.15 20.54
C LYS A 222 -9.11 -14.75 20.87
N ARG A 223 -10.04 -13.84 21.17
CA ARG A 223 -9.70 -12.53 21.75
C ARG A 223 -8.79 -12.74 22.97
N GLY A 224 -7.73 -11.94 23.06
CA GLY A 224 -6.75 -12.03 24.14
C GLY A 224 -5.57 -12.97 23.85
N ASP A 225 -5.63 -13.77 22.78
CA ASP A 225 -4.48 -14.59 22.39
C ASP A 225 -3.31 -13.70 21.95
N ARG A 226 -2.10 -14.11 22.35
CA ARG A 226 -0.89 -13.53 21.76
C ARG A 226 -0.74 -14.01 20.34
N ILE A 227 -0.43 -13.09 19.43
CA ILE A 227 -0.22 -13.37 18.03
C ILE A 227 1.03 -12.67 17.51
N THR A 228 1.56 -13.19 16.40
CA THR A 228 2.45 -12.43 15.52
C THR A 228 1.74 -12.14 14.22
N VAL A 229 1.93 -10.94 13.68
CA VAL A 229 1.37 -10.49 12.39
C VAL A 229 2.50 -9.94 11.55
N GLY A 230 2.57 -10.31 10.28
CA GLY A 230 3.58 -9.75 9.37
C GLY A 230 3.31 -10.12 7.92
N PRO A 231 3.88 -9.36 6.97
CA PRO A 231 3.64 -9.54 5.55
C PRO A 231 4.11 -10.92 5.05
N THR A 232 3.53 -11.39 3.96
CA THR A 232 3.88 -12.68 3.33
C THR A 232 4.79 -12.56 2.12
N ASP A 233 4.96 -11.35 1.62
CA ASP A 233 5.79 -10.98 0.48
C ASP A 233 7.11 -10.35 0.96
N PHE A 234 7.28 -9.04 0.79
CA PHE A 234 8.48 -8.31 1.17
C PHE A 234 8.45 -7.90 2.65
N GLY A 235 9.60 -7.87 3.29
CA GLY A 235 9.74 -7.60 4.72
C GLY A 235 9.18 -8.72 5.60
N SER A 236 9.00 -9.92 5.06
CA SER A 236 8.35 -11.06 5.75
C SER A 236 9.15 -11.63 6.92
N SER A 237 10.40 -11.20 7.11
CA SER A 237 11.18 -11.40 8.33
C SER A 237 10.70 -10.54 9.49
N GLY A 238 10.14 -9.36 9.21
CA GLY A 238 9.57 -8.44 10.20
C GLY A 238 8.18 -8.89 10.62
N ARG A 239 7.97 -9.11 11.92
CA ARG A 239 6.65 -9.44 12.47
C ARG A 239 6.40 -8.61 13.72
N ASP A 240 5.20 -8.06 13.79
CA ASP A 240 4.70 -7.43 15.00
C ASP A 240 4.20 -8.49 15.95
N GLU A 241 4.44 -8.29 17.24
CA GLU A 241 3.84 -9.08 18.30
C GLU A 241 2.73 -8.27 19.00
N GLY A 242 1.63 -8.92 19.34
CA GLY A 242 0.53 -8.26 20.01
C GLY A 242 -0.52 -9.21 20.57
N VAL A 243 -1.57 -8.62 21.12
CA VAL A 243 -2.73 -9.31 21.67
C VAL A 243 -3.91 -9.16 20.71
N LEU A 244 -4.50 -10.27 20.28
CA LEU A 244 -5.62 -10.27 19.34
C LEU A 244 -6.85 -9.60 19.96
N VAL A 245 -7.40 -8.59 19.28
CA VAL A 245 -8.62 -7.88 19.68
C VAL A 245 -9.77 -8.22 18.75
N GLY A 246 -9.55 -8.35 17.45
CA GLY A 246 -10.59 -8.75 16.49
C GLY A 246 -10.03 -9.32 15.21
N MET A 247 -10.86 -10.05 14.50
CA MET A 247 -10.50 -10.71 13.26
C MET A 247 -11.74 -10.99 12.43
N THR A 248 -11.75 -10.47 11.21
CA THR A 248 -12.75 -10.75 10.18
C THR A 248 -12.08 -11.43 8.99
N ALA A 249 -12.86 -11.73 7.94
CA ALA A 249 -12.32 -12.23 6.69
C ALA A 249 -11.37 -11.23 5.98
N GLN A 250 -11.44 -9.93 6.28
CA GLN A 250 -10.67 -8.89 5.61
C GLN A 250 -9.60 -8.25 6.48
N GLU A 251 -9.76 -8.24 7.80
CA GLU A 251 -8.93 -7.46 8.71
C GLU A 251 -8.59 -8.23 9.98
N VAL A 252 -7.34 -8.10 10.45
CA VAL A 252 -6.93 -8.50 11.79
C VAL A 252 -6.62 -7.25 12.61
N VAL A 253 -7.08 -7.24 13.86
CA VAL A 253 -6.92 -6.13 14.80
C VAL A 253 -6.25 -6.64 16.07
N TYR A 254 -5.14 -6.04 16.45
CA TYR A 254 -4.35 -6.43 17.61
C TYR A 254 -3.82 -5.21 18.36
N GLU A 255 -3.62 -5.35 19.67
CA GLU A 255 -2.95 -4.34 20.47
C GLU A 255 -1.47 -4.68 20.61
N THR A 256 -0.61 -3.68 20.39
CA THR A 256 0.83 -3.80 20.64
C THR A 256 1.31 -2.66 21.53
N ARG A 257 2.40 -2.89 22.27
CA ARG A 257 2.94 -1.95 23.26
C ARG A 257 4.28 -1.40 22.78
N GLY A 258 4.33 -0.10 22.54
CA GLY A 258 5.56 0.68 22.40
C GLY A 258 6.01 1.27 23.74
N GLU A 259 7.06 2.09 23.69
CA GLU A 259 7.63 2.75 24.88
C GLU A 259 6.63 3.68 25.57
N ASP A 260 5.87 4.46 24.79
CA ASP A 260 4.90 5.42 25.33
C ASP A 260 3.57 4.79 25.76
N GLY A 261 3.25 3.57 25.30
CA GLY A 261 2.00 2.90 25.64
C GLY A 261 1.48 1.92 24.60
N VAL A 262 0.17 1.64 24.66
CA VAL A 262 -0.50 0.67 23.80
C VAL A 262 -1.19 1.38 22.65
N VAL A 263 -1.06 0.82 21.44
CA VAL A 263 -1.84 1.21 20.26
C VAL A 263 -2.58 -0.01 19.70
N ARG A 264 -3.69 0.24 19.00
CA ARG A 264 -4.42 -0.81 18.30
C ARG A 264 -4.08 -0.74 16.82
N VAL A 265 -3.58 -1.86 16.31
CA VAL A 265 -3.08 -1.99 14.95
C VAL A 265 -4.07 -2.80 14.13
N HIS A 266 -4.33 -2.32 12.93
CA HIS A 266 -5.24 -2.85 11.95
C HIS A 266 -4.42 -3.24 10.71
N ALA A 267 -4.47 -4.51 10.32
CA ALA A 267 -3.78 -5.01 9.13
C ALA A 267 -4.75 -5.79 8.23
N PRO A 268 -4.64 -5.70 6.90
CA PRO A 268 -5.44 -6.55 6.03
C PRO A 268 -5.04 -8.01 6.22
N ARG A 269 -5.99 -8.93 6.04
CA ARG A 269 -5.73 -10.38 6.09
C ARG A 269 -4.99 -10.84 4.83
N HIS A 270 -5.36 -10.27 3.68
CA HIS A 270 -4.66 -10.49 2.43
C HIS A 270 -3.24 -9.91 2.48
N GLY A 271 -2.24 -10.71 2.10
CA GLY A 271 -0.83 -10.32 2.14
C GLY A 271 -0.18 -10.37 3.53
N PHE A 272 -0.92 -10.76 4.58
CA PHE A 272 -0.39 -10.90 5.94
C PHE A 272 -0.63 -12.31 6.46
N ARG A 273 0.27 -12.76 7.34
CA ARG A 273 0.15 -14.07 7.98
C ARG A 273 0.14 -13.91 9.49
N ILE A 274 -0.86 -14.51 10.12
CA ILE A 274 -0.98 -14.56 11.57
C ILE A 274 -0.40 -15.88 12.09
N ARG A 275 0.24 -15.83 13.25
CA ARG A 275 0.58 -17.04 14.00
C ARG A 275 0.17 -16.85 15.45
N LYS A 276 -0.45 -17.88 16.03
CA LYS A 276 -0.71 -17.93 17.47
C LYS A 276 0.61 -18.09 18.22
N GLY A 277 0.87 -17.19 19.16
CA GLY A 277 1.99 -17.31 20.08
C GLY A 277 1.78 -18.46 21.06
N ARG A 278 2.87 -19.00 21.62
CA ARG A 278 2.75 -20.01 22.69
C ARG A 278 2.17 -19.33 23.93
N THR A 279 1.11 -19.90 24.48
CA THR A 279 0.61 -19.56 25.82
C THR A 279 1.64 -20.01 26.85
N GLY A 280 2.28 -19.06 27.55
CA GLY A 280 3.09 -19.34 28.73
C GLY A 280 4.56 -18.93 28.63
N VAL A 281 4.83 -17.63 28.70
CA VAL A 281 5.81 -17.02 29.63
C VAL A 281 5.23 -15.64 29.97
N GLU A 282 5.07 -15.35 31.25
CA GLU A 282 4.60 -14.06 31.76
C GLU A 282 5.37 -12.91 31.08
N LEU A 283 4.65 -11.90 30.57
CA LEU A 283 5.29 -10.59 30.45
C LEU A 283 5.58 -10.19 31.89
N LYS A 284 6.86 -10.10 32.26
CA LYS A 284 7.23 -9.54 33.55
C LYS A 284 6.59 -8.14 33.63
N LEU A 285 5.65 -8.03 34.56
CA LEU A 285 5.07 -6.77 35.04
C LEU A 285 6.17 -5.84 35.54
#